data_AF-A0A2K5J772-F1
#
_entry.id   AF-A0A2K5J772-F1
#
_cell.length_a   1.000
_cell.length_b   1.000
_cell.length_c   1.000
_cell.angle_alpha   90.00
_cell.angle_beta   90.00
_cell.angle_gamma   90.00
#
_symmetry.space_group_name_H-M   'P 1'
#
loop_
_entity.id
_entity.type
_entity.pdbx_description
1 polymer ?
#
loop_
_entity_poly.entity_id
_entity_poly.type
_entity_poly.pdbx_seq_one_letter_code
_entity_poly.pdbx_strand_id
1 'polypeptide(L)'
;METSNRELQAAEYLERHRIKELVSYLTSALLFFRPEKPREYLISLLERLRIAKVTGVAFPFFMDNSNIVAMFEMMDSSGRGTISFVQYKEALKTLGLCTEDGDLKDDGHIITLDKFKEEVNKRMKEIWSAF
;
A
#
# COMPACT_ATOMS: atom_id res chain seq x y z
N MET A 1 -30.06 -27.83 4.48
CA MET A 1 -30.05 -26.72 3.49
C MET A 1 -29.87 -25.33 4.14
N GLU A 2 -30.01 -25.15 5.46
CA GLU A 2 -29.82 -23.83 6.12
C GLU A 2 -28.35 -23.39 6.31
N THR A 3 -27.41 -24.32 6.50
CA THR A 3 -25.99 -24.01 6.72
C THR A 3 -25.33 -23.36 5.51
N SER A 4 -25.65 -23.84 4.31
CA SER A 4 -25.17 -23.28 3.04
C SER A 4 -25.55 -21.80 2.84
N ASN A 5 -26.66 -21.36 3.44
CA ASN A 5 -27.11 -19.96 3.35
C ASN A 5 -26.28 -19.05 4.29
N ARG A 6 -26.03 -19.48 5.54
CA ARG A 6 -25.21 -18.70 6.49
C ARG A 6 -23.74 -18.61 6.08
N GLU A 7 -23.18 -19.71 5.56
CA GLU A 7 -21.81 -19.72 5.07
C GLU A 7 -21.63 -18.78 3.87
N LEU A 8 -22.59 -18.78 2.93
CA LEU A 8 -22.57 -17.87 1.79
C LEU A 8 -22.67 -16.40 2.24
N GLN A 9 -23.61 -16.08 3.13
CA GLN A 9 -23.75 -14.72 3.69
C GLN A 9 -22.47 -14.26 4.40
N ALA A 10 -21.83 -15.14 5.17
CA ALA A 10 -20.57 -14.83 5.82
C ALA A 10 -19.44 -14.60 4.81
N ALA A 11 -19.34 -15.44 3.77
CA ALA A 11 -18.35 -15.28 2.71
C ALA A 11 -18.55 -13.95 1.96
N GLU A 12 -19.78 -13.63 1.58
CA GLU A 12 -20.13 -12.36 0.92
C GLU A 12 -19.81 -11.15 1.81
N TYR A 13 -20.09 -11.24 3.12
CA TYR A 13 -19.73 -10.17 4.06
C TYR A 13 -18.21 -9.98 4.14
N LEU A 14 -17.45 -11.07 4.26
CA LEU A 14 -15.99 -11.02 4.31
C LEU A 14 -15.39 -10.42 3.03
N GLU A 15 -15.92 -10.76 1.86
CA GLU A 15 -15.49 -10.21 0.58
C GLU A 15 -15.88 -8.75 0.41
N ARG A 16 -17.16 -8.41 0.65
CA ARG A 16 -17.67 -7.05 0.53
C ARG A 16 -16.91 -6.05 1.42
N HIS A 17 -16.49 -6.50 2.59
CA HIS A 17 -15.74 -5.68 3.54
C HIS A 17 -14.23 -5.92 3.52
N ARG A 18 -13.72 -6.72 2.57
CA ARG A 18 -12.29 -7.04 2.39
C ARG A 18 -11.58 -7.42 3.69
N ILE A 19 -12.27 -8.22 4.50
CA ILE A 19 -11.80 -8.58 5.85
C ILE A 19 -10.56 -9.48 5.77
N LYS A 20 -10.45 -10.33 4.74
CA LYS A 20 -9.28 -11.20 4.53
C LYS A 20 -8.01 -10.36 4.31
N GLU A 21 -8.12 -9.33 3.48
CA GLU A 21 -7.05 -8.40 3.17
C GLU A 21 -6.66 -7.56 4.38
N LEU A 22 -7.64 -7.08 5.16
CA LEU A 22 -7.38 -6.40 6.43
C LEU A 22 -6.59 -7.29 7.40
N VAL A 23 -7.04 -8.54 7.60
CA VAL A 23 -6.35 -9.49 8.49
C VAL A 23 -4.95 -9.83 7.98
N SER A 24 -4.78 -9.99 6.66
CA SER A 24 -3.47 -10.20 6.03
C SER A 24 -2.51 -9.03 6.28
N TYR A 25 -3.00 -7.79 6.15
CA TYR A 25 -2.24 -6.58 6.46
C TYR A 25 -1.84 -6.52 7.93
N LEU A 26 -2.78 -6.72 8.86
CA LEU A 26 -2.50 -6.74 10.30
C LEU A 26 -1.46 -7.80 10.66
N THR A 27 -1.55 -8.98 10.05
CA THR A 27 -0.59 -10.08 10.26
C THR A 27 0.80 -9.70 9.74
N SER A 28 0.87 -9.13 8.54
CA SER A 28 2.11 -8.62 7.96
C SER A 28 2.75 -7.56 8.86
N ALA A 29 1.93 -6.69 9.47
CA ALA A 29 2.40 -5.63 10.36
C ALA A 29 3.06 -6.18 11.62
N LEU A 30 2.49 -7.24 12.21
CA LEU A 30 3.08 -7.91 13.36
C LEU A 30 4.42 -8.57 13.00
N LEU A 31 4.50 -9.25 11.85
CA LEU A 31 5.72 -9.94 11.42
C LEU A 31 6.87 -8.98 11.13
N PHE A 32 6.54 -7.81 10.57
CA PHE A 32 7.49 -6.76 10.24
C PHE A 32 7.95 -5.98 11.47
N PHE A 33 7.03 -5.36 12.21
CA PHE A 33 7.36 -4.46 13.32
C PHE A 33 7.74 -5.20 14.60
N ARG A 34 7.27 -6.44 14.78
CA ARG A 34 7.53 -7.28 15.97
C ARG A 34 7.40 -6.50 17.30
N PRO A 35 6.27 -5.81 17.53
CA PRO A 35 6.11 -4.97 18.73
C PRO A 35 6.15 -5.83 20.00
N GLU A 36 6.73 -5.29 21.08
CA GLU A 36 6.74 -5.96 22.40
C GLU A 36 5.33 -6.25 22.93
N LYS A 37 4.35 -5.42 22.52
CA LYS A 37 2.95 -5.53 22.91
C LYS A 37 2.02 -5.65 21.68
N PRO A 38 1.89 -6.84 21.07
CA PRO A 38 1.16 -7.04 19.83
C PRO A 38 -0.30 -6.58 19.87
N ARG A 39 -1.00 -6.86 20.96
CA ARG A 39 -2.43 -6.49 21.10
C ARG A 39 -2.63 -4.98 21.13
N GLU A 40 -1.84 -4.25 21.92
CA GLU A 40 -1.91 -2.78 22.01
C GLU A 40 -1.57 -2.13 20.66
N TYR A 41 -0.57 -2.68 19.97
CA TYR A 41 -0.19 -2.24 18.63
C TYR A 41 -1.33 -2.42 17.61
N LEU A 42 -1.96 -3.60 17.56
CA LEU A 42 -3.08 -3.89 16.65
C LEU A 42 -4.27 -2.97 16.90
N ILE A 43 -4.61 -2.71 18.16
CA ILE A 43 -5.69 -1.78 18.53
C ILE A 43 -5.37 -0.39 17.97
N SER A 44 -4.17 0.12 18.24
CA SER A 44 -3.73 1.43 17.75
C SER A 44 -3.69 1.51 16.22
N LEU A 45 -3.32 0.41 15.55
CA LEU A 45 -3.31 0.30 14.10
C LEU A 45 -4.74 0.34 13.53
N LEU A 46 -5.67 -0.43 14.10
CA LEU A 46 -7.09 -0.43 13.72
C LEU A 46 -7.75 0.93 13.95
N GLU A 47 -7.41 1.64 15.03
CA GLU A 47 -7.90 2.99 15.29
C GLU A 47 -7.45 3.99 14.22
N ARG A 48 -6.16 3.94 13.83
CA ARG A 48 -5.63 4.75 12.72
C ARG A 48 -6.31 4.40 11.40
N LEU A 49 -6.49 3.11 11.09
CA LEU A 49 -7.22 2.65 9.91
C LEU A 49 -8.66 3.17 9.88
N ARG A 50 -9.36 3.13 11.01
CA ARG A 50 -10.72 3.68 11.14
C ARG A 50 -10.77 5.18 10.87
N ILE A 51 -9.84 5.95 11.44
CA ILE A 51 -9.76 7.40 11.21
C ILE A 51 -9.47 7.67 9.73
N ALA A 52 -8.51 6.95 9.14
CA ALA A 52 -8.15 7.09 7.74
C ALA A 52 -9.32 6.79 6.80
N LYS A 53 -10.13 5.76 7.12
CA LYS A 53 -11.34 5.43 6.37
C LYS A 53 -12.40 6.54 6.39
N VAL A 54 -12.56 7.22 7.53
CA VAL A 54 -13.55 8.31 7.68
C VAL A 54 -13.06 9.61 7.03
N THR A 55 -11.77 9.91 7.16
CA THR A 55 -11.20 11.21 6.78
C THR A 55 -10.57 11.21 5.39
N GLY A 56 -10.25 10.04 4.83
CA GLY A 56 -9.50 9.90 3.59
C GLY A 56 -8.03 10.35 3.68
N VAL A 57 -7.52 10.58 4.91
CA VAL A 57 -6.15 11.04 5.18
C VAL A 57 -5.45 10.15 6.22
N ALA A 58 -4.12 10.02 6.09
CA ALA A 58 -3.23 9.35 7.04
C ALA A 58 -3.47 7.84 7.26
N PHE A 59 -3.56 7.08 6.17
CA PHE A 59 -3.55 5.62 6.27
C PHE A 59 -2.19 5.13 6.81
N PRO A 60 -2.14 4.18 7.75
CA PRO A 60 -0.89 3.67 8.28
C PRO A 60 -0.17 2.80 7.22
N PHE A 61 0.95 3.29 6.71
CA PHE A 61 1.72 2.62 5.67
C PHE A 61 2.97 1.92 6.25
N PHE A 62 3.43 0.87 5.57
CA PHE A 62 4.79 0.34 5.77
C PHE A 62 5.85 1.25 5.16
N MET A 63 5.48 1.94 4.07
CA MET A 63 6.31 2.87 3.33
C MET A 63 5.99 4.29 3.79
N ASP A 64 6.87 4.89 4.58
CA ASP A 64 6.84 6.33 4.84
C ASP A 64 7.68 7.09 3.80
N ASN A 65 7.67 8.42 3.89
CA ASN A 65 8.45 9.27 2.98
C ASN A 65 9.95 8.94 3.02
N SER A 66 10.49 8.49 4.15
CA SER A 66 11.91 8.13 4.24
C SER A 66 12.21 6.85 3.45
N ASN A 67 11.31 5.86 3.49
CA ASN A 67 11.46 4.64 2.72
C ASN A 67 11.38 4.91 1.20
N ILE A 68 10.47 5.78 0.78
CA ILE A 68 10.32 6.18 -0.63
C ILE A 68 11.58 6.92 -1.12
N VAL A 69 12.12 7.83 -0.30
CA VAL A 69 13.37 8.53 -0.60
C VAL A 69 14.53 7.56 -0.74
N ALA A 70 14.73 6.68 0.25
CA ALA A 70 15.82 5.71 0.22
C ALA A 70 15.74 4.80 -1.01
N MET A 71 14.55 4.34 -1.38
CA MET A 71 14.35 3.54 -2.59
C MET A 71 14.73 4.30 -3.87
N PHE A 72 14.37 5.59 -3.96
CA PHE A 72 14.75 6.43 -5.09
C PHE A 72 16.27 6.62 -5.18
N GLU A 73 16.91 6.94 -4.05
CA GLU A 73 18.35 7.11 -3.96
C GLU A 73 19.12 5.83 -4.34
N MET A 74 18.61 4.66 -3.98
CA MET A 74 19.17 3.37 -4.40
C MET A 74 19.12 3.16 -5.93
N MET A 75 18.12 3.73 -6.61
CA MET A 75 17.98 3.66 -8.07
C MET A 75 18.76 4.76 -8.78
N ASP A 76 18.88 5.95 -8.18
CA ASP A 76 19.71 7.05 -8.65
C ASP A 76 21.12 7.01 -8.05
N SER A 77 21.81 5.90 -8.27
CA SER A 77 23.19 5.71 -7.79
C SER A 77 24.19 6.73 -8.34
N SER A 78 23.81 7.45 -9.41
CA SER A 78 24.60 8.52 -10.01
C SER A 78 24.37 9.90 -9.37
N GLY A 79 23.39 10.05 -8.47
CA GLY A 79 23.05 11.30 -7.80
C GLY A 79 22.56 12.41 -8.74
N ARG A 80 21.89 12.05 -9.83
CA ARG A 80 21.42 13.02 -10.85
C ARG A 80 20.10 13.70 -10.47
N GLY A 81 19.43 13.23 -9.42
CA GLY A 81 18.10 13.63 -9.00
C GLY A 81 16.98 13.00 -9.84
N THR A 82 17.31 11.99 -10.66
CA THR A 82 16.38 11.43 -11.66
C THR A 82 16.60 9.94 -11.92
N ILE A 83 15.52 9.21 -12.14
CA ILE A 83 15.54 7.79 -12.54
C ILE A 83 14.87 7.57 -13.92
N SER A 84 15.24 6.47 -14.57
CA SER A 84 14.62 6.07 -15.83
C SER A 84 13.18 5.55 -15.64
N PHE A 85 12.38 5.61 -16.70
CA PHE A 85 11.03 5.07 -16.71
C PHE A 85 10.98 3.56 -16.37
N VAL A 86 11.98 2.80 -16.80
CA VAL A 86 12.11 1.36 -16.49
C VAL A 86 12.28 1.15 -14.99
N GLN A 87 13.20 1.90 -14.35
CA GLN A 87 13.42 1.82 -12.90
C GLN A 87 12.17 2.24 -12.13
N TYR A 88 11.51 3.31 -12.56
CA TYR A 88 10.24 3.76 -12.00
C TYR A 88 9.14 2.69 -12.07
N LYS A 89 8.98 2.02 -13.22
CA LYS A 89 7.97 0.96 -13.38
C LYS A 89 8.28 -0.24 -12.49
N GLU A 90 9.53 -0.69 -12.47
CA GLU A 90 9.96 -1.81 -11.62
C GLU A 90 9.86 -1.49 -10.13
N ALA A 91 10.13 -0.24 -9.74
CA ALA A 91 9.87 0.23 -8.40
C ALA A 91 8.40 0.06 -8.02
N LEU A 92 7.48 0.62 -8.81
CA LEU A 92 6.04 0.50 -8.53
C LEU A 92 5.56 -0.95 -8.48
N LYS A 93 6.08 -1.85 -9.33
CA LYS A 93 5.79 -3.29 -9.24
C LYS A 93 6.29 -3.91 -7.94
N THR A 94 7.51 -3.59 -7.53
CA THR A 94 8.10 -4.06 -6.26
C THR A 94 7.25 -3.63 -5.06
N LEU A 95 6.60 -2.48 -5.18
CA LEU A 95 5.68 -1.96 -4.14
C LEU A 95 4.27 -2.54 -4.22
N GLY A 96 3.97 -3.40 -5.19
CA GLY A 96 2.62 -3.88 -5.45
C GLY A 96 1.66 -2.78 -5.93
N LEU A 97 2.20 -1.65 -6.43
CA LEU A 97 1.43 -0.48 -6.89
C LEU A 97 1.19 -0.48 -8.40
N CYS A 98 1.76 -1.45 -9.11
CA CYS A 98 1.55 -1.63 -10.55
C CYS A 98 1.41 -3.13 -10.85
N THR A 99 0.36 -3.48 -11.60
CA THR A 99 0.21 -4.82 -12.19
C THR A 99 0.97 -4.90 -13.51
N GLU A 100 1.16 -6.12 -14.04
CA GLU A 100 1.87 -6.35 -15.30
C GLU A 100 1.24 -5.62 -16.50
N ASP A 101 -0.08 -5.36 -16.43
CA ASP A 101 -0.90 -4.69 -17.45
C ASP A 101 -1.20 -3.20 -17.16
N GLY A 102 -0.43 -2.53 -16.31
CA GLY A 102 -0.72 -1.15 -15.89
C GLY A 102 -0.37 -0.04 -16.89
N ASP A 103 -1.33 0.87 -17.11
CA ASP A 103 -1.42 2.13 -17.91
C ASP A 103 -0.27 3.16 -17.84
N LEU A 104 0.93 2.78 -17.40
CA LEU A 104 2.08 3.68 -17.43
C LEU A 104 2.58 3.76 -18.88
N LYS A 105 2.18 4.82 -19.57
CA LYS A 105 2.76 5.21 -20.85
C LYS A 105 4.05 5.96 -20.58
N ASP A 106 5.12 5.53 -21.25
CA ASP A 106 6.36 6.28 -21.26
C ASP A 106 6.11 7.60 -22.00
N ASP A 107 6.14 8.70 -21.25
CA ASP A 107 5.99 10.06 -21.76
C ASP A 107 7.34 10.65 -22.20
N GLY A 108 8.42 9.87 -22.13
CA GLY A 108 9.80 10.31 -22.41
C GLY A 108 10.36 11.23 -21.34
N HIS A 109 9.63 11.49 -20.24
CA HIS A 109 10.10 12.34 -19.16
C HIS A 109 10.89 11.55 -18.13
N ILE A 110 12.02 12.12 -17.74
CA ILE A 110 12.85 11.60 -16.65
C ILE A 110 12.09 11.77 -15.33
N ILE A 111 12.12 10.76 -14.46
CA ILE A 111 11.32 10.74 -13.23
C ILE A 111 12.13 11.34 -12.08
N THR A 112 11.63 12.44 -11.50
CA THR A 112 12.21 13.06 -10.31
C THR A 112 11.69 12.39 -9.04
N LEU A 113 12.37 12.64 -7.91
CA LEU A 113 11.93 12.18 -6.59
C LEU A 113 10.51 12.65 -6.27
N ASP A 114 10.16 13.89 -6.60
CA ASP A 114 8.84 14.44 -6.32
C ASP A 114 7.75 13.74 -7.14
N LYS A 115 7.97 13.55 -8.45
CA LYS A 115 7.04 12.80 -9.32
C LYS A 115 6.86 11.36 -8.82
N PHE A 116 7.95 10.71 -8.38
CA PHE A 116 7.88 9.37 -7.82
C PHE A 116 7.08 9.32 -6.51
N LYS A 117 7.35 10.24 -5.58
CA LYS A 117 6.61 10.35 -4.31
C LYS A 117 5.13 10.59 -4.52
N GLU A 118 4.78 11.53 -5.40
CA GLU A 118 3.38 11.85 -5.71
C GLU A 118 2.64 10.63 -6.25
N GLU A 119 3.23 9.92 -7.21
CA GLU A 119 2.59 8.73 -7.78
C GLU A 119 2.43 7.61 -6.76
N VAL A 120 3.47 7.31 -5.97
CA VAL A 120 3.40 6.27 -4.92
C VAL A 120 2.27 6.59 -3.95
N ASN A 121 2.20 7.83 -3.47
CA ASN A 121 1.14 8.27 -2.54
C ASN A 121 -0.25 8.20 -3.19
N LYS A 122 -0.38 8.60 -4.45
CA LYS A 122 -1.63 8.54 -5.21
C LYS A 122 -2.13 7.11 -5.35
N ARG A 123 -1.31 6.19 -5.86
CA ARG A 123 -1.67 4.77 -6.07
C ARG A 123 -1.98 4.06 -4.76
N MET A 124 -1.19 4.34 -3.72
CA MET A 124 -1.48 3.86 -2.36
C MET A 124 -2.88 4.32 -1.92
N LYS A 125 -3.21 5.60 -2.09
CA LYS A 125 -4.54 6.14 -1.73
C LYS A 125 -5.66 5.46 -2.51
N GLU A 126 -5.47 5.16 -3.79
CA GLU A 126 -6.46 4.46 -4.63
C GLU A 126 -6.73 3.03 -4.12
N ILE A 127 -5.67 2.25 -3.82
CA ILE A 127 -5.80 0.91 -3.26
C ILE A 127 -6.66 0.94 -2.00
N TRP A 128 -6.41 1.90 -1.12
CA TRP A 128 -7.10 1.99 0.17
C TRP A 128 -8.48 2.62 0.10
N SER A 129 -8.76 3.46 -0.89
CA SER A 129 -10.12 3.97 -1.14
C SER A 129 -11.09 2.85 -1.54
N ALA A 130 -10.56 1.69 -1.96
CA ALA A 130 -11.35 0.49 -2.23
C ALA A 130 -11.67 -0.35 -0.97
N PHE A 131 -11.28 0.08 0.24
CA PHE A 131 -11.56 -0.59 1.52
C PHE A 131 -12.52 0.23 2.40
#